data_AF-A0A146FKR7-F1
#
_entry.id   AF-A0A146FKR7-F1
#
_cell.length_a   1.000
_cell.length_b   1.000
_cell.length_c   1.000
_cell.angle_alpha   90.00
_cell.angle_beta   90.00
_cell.angle_gamma   90.00
#
_symmetry.space_group_name_H-M   'P 1'
#
loop_
_entity.id
_entity.type
_entity.pdbx_description
1 polymer ?
#
loop_
_entity_poly.entity_id
_entity_poly.type
_entity_poly.pdbx_seq_one_letter_code
_entity_poly.pdbx_strand_id
1 'polypeptide(L)'
;MSSTPIALKQPIAIRPEHIASSLTTIRIKQHSKSWSGGDFTISTCQGEEGSVTKLFSVDGDFGSLSQRRHFRDSSGLPLFELHRKRSGVTWFVHLPSDKNDDEPIATIATKWSAFKDKFDVHIKNAAASGEDTVIEVRGKDIWKVKTHVYQNGALVMMAKLTDMLSVYVPGKRPEWELTVAEGFDLSLVGTP
;
A
#
# COMPACT_ATOMS: atom_id res chain seq x y z
N MET A 1 14.73 -15.14 -14.29
CA MET A 1 15.49 -14.14 -13.53
C MET A 1 14.52 -13.38 -12.65
N SER A 2 14.73 -13.33 -11.33
CA SER A 2 13.87 -12.54 -10.43
C SER A 2 14.18 -11.07 -10.68
N SER A 3 13.20 -10.31 -11.17
CA SER A 3 13.34 -8.86 -11.33
C SER A 3 13.44 -8.22 -9.94
N THR A 4 14.39 -7.33 -9.71
CA THR A 4 14.52 -6.54 -8.47
C THR A 4 13.94 -5.15 -8.72
N PRO A 5 13.25 -4.52 -7.73
CA PRO A 5 12.86 -3.13 -7.84
C PRO A 5 14.06 -2.22 -8.13
N ILE A 6 13.86 -1.20 -8.95
CA ILE A 6 14.89 -0.29 -9.44
C ILE A 6 14.65 1.08 -8.82
N ALA A 7 15.74 1.73 -8.38
CA ALA A 7 15.70 3.09 -7.85
C ALA A 7 15.02 4.07 -8.81
N LEU A 8 14.16 4.93 -8.25
CA LEU A 8 13.43 5.94 -9.00
C LEU A 8 14.32 7.15 -9.29
N LYS A 9 14.30 7.62 -10.55
CA LYS A 9 14.97 8.87 -10.95
C LYS A 9 14.32 10.11 -10.33
N GLN A 10 12.99 10.07 -10.21
CA GLN A 10 12.17 11.09 -9.57
C GLN A 10 11.36 10.40 -8.48
N PRO A 11 11.50 10.79 -7.20
CA PRO A 11 10.77 10.16 -6.12
C PRO A 11 9.25 10.28 -6.31
N ILE A 12 8.51 9.31 -5.76
CA ILE A 12 7.05 9.28 -5.78
C ILE A 12 6.56 9.19 -4.35
N ALA A 13 5.82 10.21 -3.90
CA ALA A 13 5.31 10.26 -2.55
C ALA A 13 3.99 11.00 -2.40
N ILE A 14 3.21 10.55 -1.42
CA ILE A 14 2.17 11.35 -0.76
C ILE A 14 2.75 12.01 0.49
N ARG A 15 3.64 11.30 1.20
CA ARG A 15 4.36 11.74 2.40
C ARG A 15 5.86 11.69 2.12
N PRO A 16 6.49 12.79 1.63
CA PRO A 16 7.91 12.81 1.28
C PRO A 16 8.84 12.36 2.42
N GLU A 17 8.43 12.57 3.67
CA GLU A 17 9.12 12.11 4.88
C GLU A 17 9.24 10.58 5.02
N HIS A 18 8.49 9.82 4.21
CA HIS A 18 8.46 8.36 4.20
C HIS A 18 9.02 7.73 2.92
N ILE A 19 9.72 8.53 2.11
CA ILE A 19 10.47 8.02 0.95
C ILE A 19 11.59 7.09 1.41
N ALA A 20 11.64 5.90 0.82
CA ALA A 20 12.74 4.97 1.05
C ALA A 20 14.06 5.54 0.51
N SER A 21 15.08 5.64 1.37
CA SER A 21 16.41 6.14 1.01
C SER A 21 17.29 5.09 0.32
N SER A 22 16.87 3.82 0.34
CA SER A 22 17.53 2.70 -0.33
C SER A 22 16.52 1.59 -0.58
N LEU A 23 16.93 0.54 -1.30
CA LEU A 23 16.11 -0.66 -1.48
C LEU A 23 15.72 -1.25 -0.11
N THR A 24 14.44 -1.14 0.24
CA THR A 24 13.96 -1.45 1.59
C THR A 24 13.03 -2.66 1.56
N THR A 25 13.19 -3.57 2.52
CA THR A 25 12.27 -4.69 2.72
C THR A 25 11.43 -4.48 3.97
N ILE A 26 10.11 -4.54 3.80
CA ILE A 26 9.13 -4.35 4.88
C ILE A 26 8.16 -5.52 4.92
N ARG A 27 7.47 -5.64 6.04
CA ARG A 27 6.45 -6.66 6.30
C ARG A 27 5.10 -5.99 6.54
N ILE A 28 4.06 -6.52 5.91
CA ILE A 28 2.67 -6.19 6.20
C ILE A 28 2.04 -7.39 6.89
N LYS A 29 1.47 -7.19 8.07
CA LYS A 29 0.80 -8.26 8.84
C LYS A 29 -0.61 -7.83 9.23
N GLN A 30 -1.59 -8.60 8.76
CA GLN A 30 -2.98 -8.39 9.13
C GLN A 30 -3.27 -8.92 10.54
N HIS A 31 -4.08 -8.19 11.31
CA HIS A 31 -4.35 -8.52 12.70
C HIS A 31 -5.45 -9.56 12.85
N SER A 32 -5.26 -10.52 13.77
CA SER A 32 -6.24 -11.58 14.03
C SER A 32 -7.51 -11.08 14.72
N LYS A 33 -7.37 -10.06 15.57
CA LYS A 33 -8.44 -9.45 16.39
C LYS A 33 -9.38 -8.53 15.59
N SER A 34 -9.03 -8.19 14.34
CA SER A 34 -9.90 -7.38 13.48
C SER A 34 -11.04 -8.23 12.95
N TRP A 35 -12.28 -7.89 13.32
CA TRP A 35 -13.47 -8.61 12.85
C TRP A 35 -13.77 -8.35 11.37
N SER A 36 -13.34 -7.19 10.85
CA SER A 36 -13.48 -6.76 9.44
C SER A 36 -12.29 -7.13 8.57
N GLY A 37 -11.16 -7.56 9.15
CA GLY A 37 -9.91 -7.74 8.42
C GLY A 37 -9.32 -6.44 7.88
N GLY A 38 -9.80 -5.28 8.33
CA GLY A 38 -9.31 -3.97 7.89
C GLY A 38 -7.99 -3.57 8.55
N ASP A 39 -7.64 -4.18 9.68
CA ASP A 39 -6.53 -3.71 10.50
C ASP A 39 -5.25 -4.49 10.20
N PHE A 40 -4.16 -3.75 9.94
CA PHE A 40 -2.85 -4.32 9.71
C PHE A 40 -1.73 -3.37 10.15
N THR A 41 -0.54 -3.95 10.29
CA THR A 41 0.67 -3.20 10.61
C THR A 41 1.70 -3.37 9.52
N ILE A 42 2.39 -2.28 9.22
CA ILE A 42 3.54 -2.23 8.33
C ILE A 42 4.78 -2.03 9.22
N SER A 43 5.76 -2.91 9.10
CA SER A 43 6.99 -2.87 9.91
C SER A 43 8.22 -3.17 9.06
N THR A 44 9.40 -2.84 9.56
CA THR A 44 10.65 -3.33 8.98
C THR A 44 10.71 -4.87 9.03
N CYS A 45 11.45 -5.48 8.12
CA CYS A 45 11.88 -6.86 8.31
C CYS A 45 12.98 -6.90 9.39
N GLN A 46 13.14 -8.06 10.05
CA GLN A 46 14.13 -8.24 11.11
C GLN A 46 15.54 -7.99 10.55
N GLY A 47 16.18 -6.88 10.95
CA GLY A 47 17.54 -6.54 10.57
C GLY A 47 18.59 -7.25 11.42
N GLU A 48 19.87 -6.94 11.21
CA GLU A 48 21.01 -7.53 11.96
C GLU A 48 20.92 -7.29 13.48
N GLU A 49 20.31 -6.18 13.92
CA GLU A 49 20.02 -5.90 15.33
C GLU A 49 18.80 -6.63 15.90
N GLY A 50 18.14 -7.48 15.11
CA GLY A 50 17.12 -8.43 15.57
C GLY A 50 15.77 -7.85 15.97
N SER A 51 15.58 -6.53 15.98
CA SER A 51 14.31 -5.89 16.36
C SER A 51 13.45 -5.49 15.15
N VAL A 52 12.14 -5.76 15.24
CA VAL A 52 11.14 -5.34 14.24
C VAL A 52 10.59 -3.99 14.66
N THR A 53 10.75 -2.99 13.80
CA THR A 53 10.27 -1.62 14.05
C THR A 53 8.97 -1.38 13.32
N LYS A 54 7.92 -0.97 14.04
CA LYS A 54 6.65 -0.54 13.44
C LYS A 54 6.87 0.76 12.66
N LEU A 55 6.44 0.79 11.40
CA LEU A 55 6.45 1.98 10.56
C LEU A 55 5.07 2.62 10.54
N PHE A 56 4.03 1.83 10.27
CA PHE A 56 2.65 2.33 10.14
C PHE A 56 1.64 1.37 10.77
N SER A 57 0.53 1.93 11.24
CA SER A 57 -0.70 1.17 11.51
C SER A 57 -1.81 1.61 10.58
N VAL A 58 -2.61 0.64 10.17
CA VAL A 58 -3.82 0.88 9.40
C VAL A 58 -4.98 0.27 10.17
N ASP A 59 -5.99 1.11 10.43
CA ASP A 59 -7.20 0.73 11.13
C ASP A 59 -8.40 0.90 10.19
N GLY A 60 -9.23 -0.12 10.08
CA GLY A 60 -10.41 -0.12 9.21
C GLY A 60 -11.71 0.03 10.00
N ASP A 61 -12.63 0.84 9.49
CA ASP A 61 -13.94 1.02 10.12
C ASP A 61 -14.82 -0.22 9.96
N PHE A 62 -15.20 -0.84 11.08
CA PHE A 62 -16.13 -1.97 11.09
C PHE A 62 -17.53 -1.53 10.64
N GLY A 63 -18.15 -2.29 9.73
CA GLY A 63 -19.52 -2.02 9.25
C GLY A 63 -19.66 -0.82 8.31
N SER A 64 -18.56 -0.19 7.90
CA SER A 64 -18.60 0.96 6.99
C SER A 64 -18.79 0.54 5.53
N LEU A 65 -19.85 1.07 4.88
CA LEU A 65 -20.09 0.90 3.45
C LEU A 65 -18.97 1.49 2.58
N SER A 66 -18.24 2.49 3.08
CA SER A 66 -17.10 3.08 2.37
C SER A 66 -15.80 2.32 2.58
N GLN A 67 -15.78 1.27 3.41
CA GLN A 67 -14.58 0.49 3.73
C GLN A 67 -13.38 1.38 4.11
N ARG A 68 -13.64 2.45 4.86
CA ARG A 68 -12.66 3.46 5.23
C ARG A 68 -11.51 2.86 6.04
N ARG A 69 -10.30 3.31 5.76
CA ARG A 69 -9.06 2.94 6.45
C ARG A 69 -8.27 4.19 6.82
N HIS A 70 -7.78 4.23 8.05
CA HIS A 70 -6.98 5.31 8.58
C HIS A 70 -5.52 4.87 8.67
N PHE A 71 -4.64 5.54 7.93
CA PHE A 71 -3.21 5.29 8.00
C PHE A 71 -2.59 6.20 9.04
N ARG A 72 -1.79 5.61 9.93
CA ARG A 72 -1.10 6.32 11.01
C ARG A 72 0.36 5.93 11.03
N ASP A 73 1.21 6.87 11.42
CA ASP A 73 2.64 6.61 11.63
C ASP A 73 2.89 5.75 12.89
N SER A 74 4.17 5.56 13.21
CA SER A 74 4.59 4.78 14.38
C SER A 74 4.19 5.43 15.71
N SER A 75 4.03 6.76 15.74
CA SER A 75 3.58 7.55 16.91
C SER A 75 2.05 7.55 17.07
N GLY A 76 1.31 7.19 16.02
CA GLY A 76 -0.14 7.19 15.97
C GLY A 76 -0.73 8.44 15.31
N LEU A 77 0.10 9.35 14.79
CA LEU A 77 -0.37 10.53 14.07
C LEU A 77 -0.94 10.13 12.69
N PRO A 78 -2.05 10.77 12.25
CA PRO A 78 -2.70 10.41 11.00
C PRO A 78 -1.86 10.87 9.79
N LEU A 79 -1.66 9.96 8.84
CA LEU A 79 -0.97 10.22 7.58
C LEU A 79 -1.95 10.52 6.45
N PHE A 80 -2.98 9.70 6.29
CA PHE A 80 -4.04 9.92 5.30
C PHE A 80 -5.17 8.93 5.56
N GLU A 81 -6.28 9.15 4.86
CA GLU A 81 -7.43 8.26 4.86
C GLU A 81 -7.64 7.69 3.47
N LEU A 82 -7.87 6.38 3.42
CA LEU A 82 -8.28 5.68 2.22
C LEU A 82 -9.74 5.30 2.37
N HIS A 83 -10.57 5.59 1.37
CA HIS A 83 -11.96 5.15 1.40
C HIS A 83 -12.48 4.87 0.00
N ARG A 84 -13.43 3.94 -0.09
CA ARG A 84 -14.12 3.61 -1.33
C ARG A 84 -15.23 4.62 -1.59
N LYS A 85 -15.38 5.03 -2.85
CA LYS A 85 -16.55 5.78 -3.30
C LYS A 85 -17.82 4.98 -3.02
N ARG A 86 -18.88 5.65 -2.51
CA ARG A 86 -20.17 5.00 -2.18
C ARG A 86 -20.75 4.20 -3.35
N SER A 87 -20.56 4.70 -4.58
CA SER A 87 -20.94 4.01 -5.82
C SER A 87 -19.69 3.70 -6.65
N GLY A 88 -19.63 2.48 -7.17
CA GLY A 88 -18.51 2.01 -8.01
C GLY A 88 -17.41 1.30 -7.23
N VAL A 89 -16.23 1.24 -7.85
CA VAL A 89 -15.07 0.44 -7.39
C VAL A 89 -13.80 1.29 -7.24
N THR A 90 -13.96 2.60 -7.28
CA THR A 90 -12.88 3.59 -7.14
C THR A 90 -12.61 3.85 -5.66
N TRP A 91 -11.32 3.95 -5.31
CA TRP A 91 -10.90 4.40 -3.99
C TRP A 91 -10.23 5.77 -4.08
N PHE A 92 -10.38 6.54 -3.01
CA PHE A 92 -9.81 7.87 -2.85
C PHE A 92 -8.90 7.91 -1.63
N VAL A 93 -7.82 8.65 -1.76
CA VAL A 93 -6.90 8.99 -0.67
C VAL A 93 -7.01 10.48 -0.39
N HIS A 94 -7.14 10.85 0.88
CA HIS A 94 -7.22 12.24 1.35
C HIS A 94 -6.28 12.47 2.54
N LEU A 95 -5.75 13.68 2.67
CA LEU A 95 -5.00 14.08 3.84
C LEU A 95 -5.94 14.32 5.03
N PRO A 96 -5.47 14.19 6.29
CA PRO A 96 -6.33 14.33 7.47
C PRO A 96 -6.97 15.71 7.65
N SER A 97 -6.45 16.73 6.97
CA SER A 97 -6.97 18.11 7.01
C SER A 97 -7.96 18.41 5.88
N ASP A 98 -8.13 17.49 4.94
CA ASP A 98 -9.03 17.67 3.81
C ASP A 98 -10.48 17.48 4.27
N LYS A 99 -11.37 18.34 3.78
CA LYS A 99 -12.82 18.11 3.87
C LYS A 99 -13.18 17.02 2.87
N ASN A 100 -14.26 16.26 3.13
CA ASN A 100 -14.69 15.16 2.24
C ASN A 100 -15.01 15.62 0.79
N ASP A 101 -15.15 16.93 0.55
CA ASP A 101 -15.41 17.51 -0.78
C ASP A 101 -14.12 18.03 -1.47
N ASP A 102 -12.97 18.01 -0.79
CA ASP A 102 -11.69 18.42 -1.38
C ASP A 102 -11.22 17.38 -2.40
N GLU A 103 -10.36 17.80 -3.32
CA GLU A 103 -9.87 16.91 -4.37
C GLU A 103 -8.93 15.83 -3.79
N PRO A 104 -9.11 14.54 -4.10
CA PRO A 104 -8.26 13.48 -3.58
C PRO A 104 -6.81 13.63 -4.05
N ILE A 105 -5.86 13.38 -3.14
CA ILE A 105 -4.43 13.35 -3.46
C ILE A 105 -4.03 12.08 -4.23
N ALA A 106 -4.84 11.02 -4.15
CA ALA A 106 -4.70 9.88 -5.02
C ALA A 106 -6.05 9.21 -5.32
N THR A 107 -6.18 8.67 -6.54
CA THR A 107 -7.35 7.93 -7.01
C THR A 107 -6.94 6.56 -7.50
N ILE A 108 -7.59 5.53 -6.99
CA ILE A 108 -7.34 4.13 -7.36
C ILE A 108 -8.46 3.68 -8.29
N ALA A 109 -8.13 3.58 -9.57
CA ALA A 109 -9.03 3.12 -10.60
C ALA A 109 -8.83 1.63 -10.81
N THR A 110 -9.74 0.82 -10.29
CA THR A 110 -9.73 -0.62 -10.54
C THR A 110 -10.09 -0.90 -11.99
N LYS A 111 -9.22 -1.62 -12.69
CA LYS A 111 -9.47 -2.07 -14.07
C LYS A 111 -10.03 -3.48 -13.98
N TRP A 112 -11.29 -3.66 -14.38
CA TRP A 112 -11.89 -4.99 -14.43
C TRP A 112 -11.07 -5.91 -15.33
N SER A 113 -10.70 -7.09 -14.82
CA SER A 113 -9.95 -8.10 -15.55
C SER A 113 -10.33 -9.47 -15.00
N ALA A 114 -10.76 -10.37 -15.89
CA ALA A 114 -11.32 -11.68 -15.52
C ALA A 114 -10.33 -12.61 -14.79
N PHE A 115 -9.02 -12.36 -14.86
CA PHE A 115 -7.99 -13.30 -14.37
C PHE A 115 -6.86 -12.66 -13.55
N LYS A 116 -6.79 -11.32 -13.48
CA LYS A 116 -5.69 -10.62 -12.81
C LYS A 116 -6.21 -9.35 -12.16
N ASP A 117 -5.92 -9.17 -10.88
CA ASP A 117 -6.11 -7.88 -10.22
C ASP A 117 -5.14 -6.89 -10.87
N LYS A 118 -5.71 -5.86 -11.50
CA LYS A 118 -4.98 -4.75 -12.11
C LYS A 118 -5.70 -3.48 -11.75
N PHE A 119 -4.96 -2.53 -11.22
CA PHE A 119 -5.45 -1.20 -11.00
C PHE A 119 -4.32 -0.21 -11.16
N ASP A 120 -4.70 1.01 -11.48
CA ASP A 120 -3.78 2.12 -11.57
C ASP A 120 -4.10 3.08 -10.43
N VAL A 121 -3.05 3.59 -9.79
CA VAL A 121 -3.15 4.63 -8.77
C VAL A 121 -2.63 5.90 -9.40
N HIS A 122 -3.53 6.87 -9.57
CA HIS A 122 -3.21 8.24 -9.97
C HIS A 122 -2.88 9.02 -8.71
N ILE A 123 -1.72 9.65 -8.64
CA ILE A 123 -1.19 10.31 -7.43
C ILE A 123 -0.75 11.73 -7.79
N LYS A 124 -1.13 12.69 -6.95
CA LYS A 124 -0.51 14.02 -6.93
C LYS A 124 0.82 13.92 -6.19
N ASN A 125 1.93 13.89 -6.93
CA ASN A 125 3.23 13.57 -6.36
C ASN A 125 3.78 14.72 -5.52
N ALA A 126 3.68 14.61 -4.19
CA ALA A 126 4.18 15.60 -3.24
C ALA A 126 5.71 15.79 -3.33
N ALA A 127 6.45 14.76 -3.77
CA ALA A 127 7.90 14.86 -3.98
C ALA A 127 8.29 15.60 -5.26
N ALA A 128 7.33 15.89 -6.14
CA ALA A 128 7.50 16.61 -7.39
C ALA A 128 6.52 17.80 -7.49
N SER A 129 6.37 18.55 -6.40
CA SER A 129 5.54 19.77 -6.37
C SER A 129 4.07 19.56 -6.78
N GLY A 130 3.54 18.35 -6.61
CA GLY A 130 2.16 17.99 -6.94
C GLY A 130 1.93 17.53 -8.38
N GLU A 131 2.99 17.29 -9.16
CA GLU A 131 2.86 16.72 -10.52
C GLU A 131 2.08 15.39 -10.50
N ASP A 132 1.17 15.21 -11.45
CA ASP A 132 0.43 13.97 -11.58
C ASP A 132 1.35 12.82 -12.02
N THR A 133 1.27 11.71 -11.31
CA THR A 133 1.97 10.48 -11.68
C THR A 133 1.05 9.28 -11.55
N VAL A 134 1.40 8.19 -12.24
CA VAL A 134 0.63 6.95 -12.23
C VAL A 134 1.54 5.80 -11.86
N ILE A 135 1.09 5.00 -10.90
CA ILE A 135 1.69 3.71 -10.60
C ILE A 135 0.73 2.59 -10.98
N GLU A 136 1.29 1.53 -11.54
CA GLU A 136 0.57 0.41 -12.13
C GLU A 136 0.73 -0.82 -11.24
N VAL A 137 -0.36 -1.25 -10.62
CA VAL A 137 -0.34 -2.46 -9.78
C VAL A 137 -0.81 -3.65 -10.61
N ARG A 138 0.01 -4.71 -10.62
CA ARG A 138 -0.16 -5.86 -11.50
C ARG A 138 0.03 -7.17 -10.71
N GLY A 139 -1.06 -7.93 -10.56
CA GLY A 139 -0.98 -9.32 -10.10
C GLY A 139 -0.21 -10.20 -11.10
N LYS A 140 0.78 -10.95 -10.61
CA LYS A 140 1.65 -11.79 -11.46
C LYS A 140 1.16 -13.21 -11.64
N ASP A 141 0.43 -13.74 -10.66
CA ASP A 141 -0.07 -15.10 -10.69
C ASP A 141 -1.57 -15.16 -10.40
N ILE A 142 -2.19 -16.26 -10.81
CA ILE A 142 -3.63 -16.51 -10.65
C ILE A 142 -3.99 -16.68 -9.16
N TRP A 143 -2.99 -17.07 -8.36
CA TRP A 143 -3.11 -17.31 -6.92
C TRP A 143 -2.99 -16.03 -6.07
N LYS A 144 -2.77 -14.87 -6.71
CA LYS A 144 -2.59 -13.56 -6.08
C LYS A 144 -1.48 -13.54 -5.02
N VAL A 145 -0.46 -14.39 -5.17
CA VAL A 145 0.66 -14.54 -4.24
C VAL A 145 1.70 -13.45 -4.46
N LYS A 146 1.88 -13.00 -5.70
CA LYS A 146 2.81 -11.93 -6.06
C LYS A 146 2.13 -10.77 -6.78
N THR A 147 2.44 -9.57 -6.31
CA THR A 147 2.03 -8.31 -6.91
C THR A 147 3.25 -7.47 -7.22
N HIS A 148 3.30 -6.91 -8.42
CA HIS A 148 4.36 -5.96 -8.81
C HIS A 148 3.73 -4.59 -9.05
N VAL A 149 4.44 -3.56 -8.63
CA VAL A 149 4.08 -2.16 -8.90
C VAL A 149 5.10 -1.58 -9.85
N TYR A 150 4.62 -0.90 -10.88
CA TYR A 150 5.44 -0.25 -11.88
C TYR A 150 5.19 1.25 -11.91
N GLN A 151 6.21 2.02 -12.24
CA GLN A 151 6.07 3.40 -12.72
C GLN A 151 6.75 3.51 -14.07
N ASN A 152 6.04 3.97 -15.10
CA ASN A 152 6.55 4.11 -16.47
C ASN A 152 7.31 2.86 -16.97
N GLY A 153 6.82 1.66 -16.63
CA GLY A 153 7.44 0.38 -16.98
C GLY A 153 8.59 -0.07 -16.07
N ALA A 154 9.13 0.79 -15.19
CA ALA A 154 10.13 0.42 -14.20
C ALA A 154 9.47 -0.27 -13.00
N LEU A 155 10.01 -1.41 -12.56
CA LEU A 155 9.54 -2.12 -11.37
C LEU A 155 9.99 -1.36 -10.12
N VAL A 156 9.05 -0.88 -9.31
CA VAL A 156 9.33 -0.04 -8.12
C VAL A 156 8.97 -0.72 -6.80
N MET A 157 8.11 -1.73 -6.83
CA MET A 157 7.79 -2.52 -5.66
C MET A 157 7.39 -3.94 -6.04
N MET A 158 7.73 -4.89 -5.19
CA MET A 158 7.23 -6.25 -5.23
C MET A 158 6.60 -6.58 -3.88
N ALA A 159 5.44 -7.21 -3.89
CA ALA A 159 4.81 -7.80 -2.72
C ALA A 159 4.70 -9.32 -2.91
N LYS A 160 5.01 -10.09 -1.88
CA LYS A 160 4.92 -11.54 -1.86
C LYS A 160 4.24 -11.99 -0.58
N LEU A 161 3.17 -12.77 -0.72
CA LEU A 161 2.53 -13.46 0.41
C LEU A 161 3.49 -14.50 1.01
N THR A 162 3.69 -14.45 2.33
CA THR A 162 4.69 -15.29 3.03
C THR A 162 4.14 -16.66 3.42
N ASP A 163 2.85 -16.74 3.75
CA ASP A 163 2.14 -18.00 4.03
C ASP A 163 0.84 -18.07 3.21
N MET A 164 0.82 -18.85 2.12
CA MET A 164 -0.38 -19.01 1.30
C MET A 164 -1.53 -19.69 2.05
N LEU A 165 -1.23 -20.59 3.00
CA LEU A 165 -2.26 -21.29 3.77
C LEU A 165 -3.03 -20.33 4.68
N SER A 166 -2.42 -19.22 5.07
CA SER A 166 -3.07 -18.21 5.92
C SER A 166 -4.31 -17.57 5.29
N VAL A 167 -4.45 -17.64 3.97
CA VAL A 167 -5.63 -17.15 3.23
C VAL A 167 -6.81 -18.12 3.35
N TYR A 168 -6.54 -19.41 3.53
CA TYR A 168 -7.56 -20.47 3.51
C TYR A 168 -7.86 -21.06 4.89
N VAL A 169 -6.94 -20.94 5.85
CA VAL A 169 -7.09 -21.50 7.20
C VAL A 169 -7.78 -20.48 8.11
N PRO A 170 -8.98 -20.79 8.65
CA PRO A 170 -9.65 -19.92 9.62
C PRO A 170 -8.74 -19.61 10.82
N GLY A 171 -8.69 -18.33 11.21
CA GLY A 171 -7.89 -17.87 12.36
C GLY A 171 -6.43 -17.52 12.05
N LYS A 172 -5.87 -18.02 10.93
CA LYS A 172 -4.63 -17.45 10.39
C LYS A 172 -4.92 -16.15 9.66
N ARG A 173 -3.92 -15.26 9.62
CA ARG A 173 -4.02 -14.01 8.88
C ARG A 173 -2.84 -13.88 7.91
N PRO A 174 -3.09 -13.38 6.71
CA PRO A 174 -2.06 -13.20 5.71
C PRO A 174 -1.04 -12.16 6.11
N GLU A 175 0.12 -12.37 5.53
CA GLU A 175 1.31 -11.59 5.75
C GLU A 175 2.07 -11.50 4.45
N TRP A 176 2.58 -10.32 4.17
CA TRP A 176 3.31 -10.03 2.96
C TRP A 176 4.68 -9.48 3.31
N GLU A 177 5.67 -9.91 2.53
CA GLU A 177 6.97 -9.26 2.46
C GLU A 177 7.00 -8.41 1.20
N LEU A 178 7.42 -7.16 1.35
CA LEU A 178 7.50 -6.21 0.26
C LEU A 178 8.93 -5.71 0.11
N THR A 179 9.42 -5.71 -1.12
CA THR A 179 10.66 -5.03 -1.49
C THR A 179 10.29 -3.75 -2.22
N VAL A 180 10.74 -2.61 -1.71
CA VAL A 180 10.39 -1.27 -2.17
C VAL A 180 11.64 -0.56 -2.66
N ALA A 181 11.58 0.04 -3.85
CA ALA A 181 12.68 0.78 -4.45
C ALA A 181 13.02 2.06 -3.68
N GLU A 182 14.29 2.46 -3.75
CA GLU A 182 14.72 3.81 -3.38
C GLU A 182 13.90 4.86 -4.15
N GLY A 183 13.51 5.93 -3.45
CA GLY A 183 12.68 7.00 -3.99
C GLY A 183 11.17 6.73 -3.96
N PHE A 184 10.72 5.56 -3.50
CA PHE A 184 9.30 5.24 -3.35
C PHE A 184 8.83 5.43 -1.91
N ASP A 185 7.66 6.04 -1.73
CA ASP A 185 7.04 6.28 -0.43
C ASP A 185 6.49 4.98 0.20
N LEU A 186 7.02 4.63 1.36
CA LEU A 186 6.66 3.43 2.11
C LEU A 186 5.21 3.46 2.62
N SER A 187 4.58 4.63 2.73
CA SER A 187 3.20 4.74 3.18
C SER A 187 2.19 4.27 2.11
N LEU A 188 2.58 4.27 0.82
CA LEU A 188 1.72 3.86 -0.30
C LEU A 188 1.47 2.34 -0.38
N VAL A 189 2.28 1.54 0.30
CA VAL A 189 2.34 0.07 0.14
C VAL A 189 1.14 -0.71 0.69
N GLY A 190 0.29 -0.06 1.51
CA GLY A 190 -0.91 -0.66 2.12
C GLY A 190 -2.22 -0.34 1.39
N THR A 191 -2.15 0.33 0.24
CA THR A 191 -3.31 0.64 -0.59
C THR A 191 -3.87 -0.66 -1.24
N PRO A 192 -5.19 -0.75 -1.46
CA PRO A 192 -5.93 -1.98 -1.71
C PRO A 192 -5.60 -2.62 -3.06
#